data_AF-A0A1V6RFM3-F1
#
_entry.id   AF-A0A1V6RFM3-F1
#
_cell.length_a   1.000
_cell.length_b   1.000
_cell.length_c   1.000
_cell.angle_alpha   90.00
_cell.angle_beta   90.00
_cell.angle_gamma   90.00
#
_symmetry.space_group_name_H-M   'P 1'
#
loop_
_entity.id
_entity.type
_entity.pdbx_description
1 polymer ?
#
loop_
_entity_poly.entity_id
_entity_poly.type
_entity_poly.pdbx_seq_one_letter_code
_entity_poly.pdbx_strand_id
1 'polypeptide(L)'
;MLELGIILLELWQAQTFGSYVGKFQKPYETLGPRYDTARNWLEASIGEILLTYAEVVTRCIECTFAMSTVDMKWNDKELRKSVYRYVVKPLGSLVHPNLGE
;
A
#
# COMPACT_ATOMS: atom_id res chain seq x y z
N MET A 1 -6.52 -1.22 -4.68
CA MET A 1 -5.11 -1.23 -4.24
C MET A 1 -4.85 -0.17 -3.18
N LEU A 2 -5.32 1.07 -3.37
CA LEU A 2 -5.19 2.13 -2.36
C LEU A 2 -5.57 1.69 -0.93
N GLU A 3 -6.74 1.08 -0.76
CA GLU A 3 -7.19 0.59 0.57
C GLU A 3 -6.24 -0.43 1.19
N LEU A 4 -5.60 -1.30 0.39
CA LEU A 4 -4.58 -2.21 0.89
C LEU A 4 -3.34 -1.44 1.38
N GLY A 5 -2.91 -0.42 0.63
CA GLY A 5 -1.80 0.44 1.05
C GLY A 5 -2.09 1.16 2.37
N ILE A 6 -3.33 1.64 2.54
CA ILE A 6 -3.80 2.25 3.78
C ILE A 6 -3.77 1.24 4.93
N ILE A 7 -4.35 0.04 4.75
CA ILE A 7 -4.34 -1.01 5.79
C ILE A 7 -2.91 -1.36 6.20
N LEU A 8 -1.98 -1.45 5.24
CA LEU A 8 -0.58 -1.73 5.54
C LEU A 8 0.08 -0.59 6.35
N LEU A 9 -0.23 0.67 6.08
CA LEU A 9 0.21 1.79 6.92
C LEU A 9 -0.38 1.72 8.33
N GLU A 10 -1.67 1.40 8.43
CA GLU A 10 -2.35 1.28 9.73
C GLU A 10 -1.70 0.20 10.60
N LEU A 11 -1.38 -0.95 10.00
CA LEU A 11 -0.70 -2.05 10.67
C LEU A 11 0.71 -1.66 11.13
N TRP A 12 1.48 -0.95 10.30
CA TRP A 12 2.83 -0.54 10.65
C TRP A 12 2.83 0.49 11.79
N GLN A 13 1.95 1.49 11.70
CA GLN A 13 1.90 2.61 12.64
C GLN A 13 1.09 2.31 13.91
N ALA A 14 0.44 1.14 13.99
CA ALA A 14 -0.51 0.79 15.05
C ALA A 14 -1.57 1.90 15.27
N GLN A 15 -1.97 2.57 14.18
CA GLN A 15 -2.87 3.73 14.18
C GLN A 15 -3.86 3.57 13.03
N THR A 16 -5.14 3.87 13.24
CA THR A 16 -6.10 3.87 12.13
C THR A 16 -5.95 5.10 11.25
N PHE A 17 -6.30 4.98 9.97
CA PHE A 17 -6.35 6.06 9.02
C PHE A 17 -7.28 7.16 9.53
N GLY A 18 -8.48 6.81 10.01
CA GLY A 18 -9.39 7.78 10.63
C GLY A 18 -8.77 8.56 11.79
N SER A 19 -7.98 7.91 12.65
CA SER A 19 -7.25 8.57 13.74
C SER A 19 -6.14 9.48 13.23
N TYR A 20 -5.37 9.04 12.22
CA TYR A 20 -4.35 9.87 11.58
C TYR A 20 -4.97 11.13 10.99
N VAL A 21 -6.06 10.99 10.24
CA VAL A 21 -6.80 12.09 9.61
C VAL A 21 -7.45 13.03 10.62
N GLY A 22 -7.99 12.50 11.71
CA GLY A 22 -8.59 13.28 12.78
C GLY A 22 -7.62 14.30 13.40
N LYS A 23 -6.31 14.04 13.33
CA LYS A 23 -5.27 14.99 13.77
C LYS A 23 -5.14 16.21 12.83
N PHE A 24 -5.58 16.11 11.57
CA PHE A 24 -5.39 17.12 10.52
C PHE A 24 -6.68 17.85 10.09
N GLN A 25 -7.76 17.76 10.88
CA GLN A 25 -9.00 18.55 10.74
C GLN A 25 -9.60 18.59 9.31
N LYS A 26 -10.15 17.47 8.81
CA LYS A 26 -11.39 17.39 7.98
C LYS A 26 -11.71 15.94 7.58
N PRO A 27 -12.99 15.53 7.55
CA PRO A 27 -13.39 14.23 7.01
C PRO A 27 -13.24 14.20 5.48
N TYR A 28 -12.76 13.09 4.93
CA TYR A 28 -12.59 12.89 3.49
C TYR A 28 -13.82 12.21 2.89
N GLU A 29 -14.56 12.94 2.05
CA GLU A 29 -15.72 12.39 1.33
C GLU A 29 -15.37 11.91 -0.09
N THR A 30 -14.13 12.12 -0.56
CA THR A 30 -13.72 11.76 -1.92
C THR A 30 -12.40 11.00 -1.96
N LEU A 31 -12.18 10.25 -3.06
CA LEU A 31 -11.00 9.40 -3.28
C LEU A 31 -9.69 10.18 -3.40
N GLY A 32 -9.70 11.36 -4.03
CA GLY A 32 -8.51 12.22 -4.18
C GLY A 32 -7.88 12.56 -2.84
N PRO A 33 -8.63 13.16 -1.90
CA PRO A 33 -8.15 13.42 -0.55
C PRO A 33 -7.70 12.17 0.23
N ARG A 34 -8.33 11.00 0.03
CA ARG A 34 -7.85 9.74 0.63
C ARG A 34 -6.47 9.34 0.09
N TYR A 35 -6.27 9.41 -1.22
CA TYR A 35 -4.98 9.13 -1.86
C TYR A 35 -3.90 10.09 -1.37
N ASP A 36 -4.14 11.40 -1.45
CA ASP A 36 -3.18 12.43 -1.04
C ASP A 36 -2.76 12.26 0.42
N THR A 37 -3.72 11.94 1.29
CA THR A 37 -3.46 11.66 2.70
C THR A 37 -2.63 10.41 2.92
N ALA A 38 -2.99 9.30 2.25
CA ALA A 38 -2.24 8.06 2.37
C ALA A 38 -0.80 8.24 1.91
N ARG A 39 -0.60 8.99 0.82
CA ARG A 39 0.73 9.36 0.31
C ARG A 39 1.51 10.21 1.31
N ASN A 40 0.92 11.28 1.84
CA ASN A 40 1.56 12.12 2.84
C ASN A 40 1.92 11.33 4.10
N TRP A 41 1.06 10.39 4.52
CA TRP A 41 1.32 9.53 5.66
C TRP A 41 2.50 8.58 5.41
N LEU A 42 2.56 7.98 4.22
CA LEU A 42 3.70 7.17 3.79
C LEU A 42 5.00 7.98 3.77
N GLU A 43 5.00 9.18 3.16
CA GLU A 43 6.16 10.07 3.10
C GLU A 43 6.66 10.45 4.51
N ALA A 44 5.74 10.75 5.44
CA ALA A 44 6.08 11.02 6.83
C ALA A 44 6.64 9.79 7.58
N SER A 45 6.28 8.58 7.14
CA SER A 45 6.68 7.32 7.77
C SER A 45 7.97 6.72 7.18
N ILE A 46 8.48 7.26 6.07
CA ILE A 46 9.49 6.57 5.24
C ILE A 46 10.82 6.35 5.94
N GLY A 47 11.15 7.19 6.94
CA GLY A 47 12.38 7.07 7.74
C GLY A 47 12.31 6.02 8.84
N GLU A 48 11.11 5.58 9.22
CA GLU A 48 10.89 4.63 10.33
C GLU A 48 10.46 3.25 9.83
N ILE A 49 9.95 3.18 8.61
CA ILE A 49 9.43 1.96 8.00
C ILE A 49 10.54 1.10 7.40
N LEU A 50 10.41 -0.23 7.52
CA LEU A 50 11.33 -1.15 6.84
C LEU A 50 11.26 -0.92 5.33
N LEU A 51 12.41 -0.78 4.66
CA LEU A 51 12.48 -0.47 3.22
C LEU A 51 11.58 -1.37 2.36
N THR A 52 11.65 -2.68 2.54
CA THR A 52 10.81 -3.65 1.80
C THR A 52 9.32 -3.43 2.03
N TYR A 53 8.92 -3.09 3.26
CA TYR A 53 7.53 -2.80 3.58
C TYR A 53 7.09 -1.46 2.96
N ALA A 54 7.96 -0.45 3.00
CA ALA A 54 7.76 0.84 2.35
C ALA A 54 7.52 0.71 0.85
N GLU A 55 8.33 -0.12 0.17
CA GLU A 55 8.20 -0.39 -1.26
C GLU A 55 6.84 -1.03 -1.57
N VAL A 56 6.42 -2.02 -0.78
CA VAL A 56 5.11 -2.66 -0.92
C VAL A 56 3.97 -1.66 -0.77
N VAL A 57 4.01 -0.83 0.29
CA VAL A 57 3.00 0.20 0.55
C VAL A 57 2.94 1.21 -0.59
N THR A 58 4.10 1.70 -1.03
CA THR A 58 4.23 2.63 -2.18
C THR A 58 3.56 2.05 -3.42
N ARG A 59 3.85 0.79 -3.77
CA ARG A 59 3.22 0.13 -4.93
C ARG A 59 1.70 0.08 -4.82
N CYS A 60 1.17 -0.16 -3.63
CA CYS A 60 -0.27 -0.23 -3.39
C CYS A 60 -0.96 1.14 -3.50
N ILE A 61 -0.36 2.19 -2.93
CA ILE A 61 -0.89 3.56 -2.93
C ILE A 61 -0.80 4.16 -4.34
N GLU A 62 0.37 4.06 -4.97
CA GLU A 62 0.63 4.62 -6.32
C GLU A 62 0.09 3.73 -7.46
N CYS A 63 -0.43 2.55 -7.13
CA CYS A 63 -0.99 1.59 -8.08
C CYS A 63 -0.04 1.26 -9.25
N THR A 64 1.26 1.15 -8.98
CA THR A 64 2.31 0.92 -9.99
C THR A 64 2.51 -0.57 -10.28
N PHE A 65 1.46 -1.20 -10.81
CA PHE A 65 1.44 -2.61 -11.23
C PHE A 65 1.44 -2.76 -12.75
N ALA A 66 2.06 -3.82 -13.25
CA ALA A 66 1.96 -4.19 -14.65
C ALA A 66 0.54 -4.67 -14.97
N MET A 67 -0.02 -4.18 -16.08
CA MET A 67 -1.34 -4.55 -16.57
C MET A 67 -1.28 -4.83 -18.06
N SER A 68 -2.11 -5.76 -18.53
CA SER A 68 -2.26 -6.06 -19.97
C SER A 68 -3.16 -5.06 -20.68
N THR A 69 -4.01 -4.37 -19.92
CA THR A 69 -4.94 -3.35 -20.42
C THR A 69 -4.84 -2.07 -19.60
N VAL A 70 -5.37 -0.97 -20.13
CA VAL A 70 -5.45 0.32 -19.44
C VAL A 70 -6.36 0.23 -18.20
N ASP A 71 -7.40 -0.60 -18.26
CA ASP A 71 -8.29 -0.84 -17.14
C ASP A 71 -7.68 -1.82 -16.14
N MET A 72 -7.65 -1.46 -14.86
CA MET A 72 -7.28 -2.38 -13.79
C MET A 72 -8.42 -3.39 -13.55
N LYS A 73 -8.30 -4.59 -14.14
CA LYS A 73 -9.24 -5.69 -13.94
C LYS A 73 -8.58 -6.81 -13.16
N TRP A 74 -9.18 -7.24 -12.05
CA TRP A 74 -8.58 -8.29 -11.20
C TRP A 74 -8.40 -9.65 -11.90
N ASN A 75 -9.21 -9.93 -12.93
CA ASN A 75 -9.05 -11.13 -13.75
C ASN A 75 -7.81 -11.09 -14.65
N ASP A 76 -7.18 -9.92 -14.84
CA ASP A 76 -5.93 -9.74 -15.57
C ASP A 76 -4.82 -10.59 -14.90
N LYS A 77 -4.22 -11.47 -15.70
CA LYS A 77 -3.16 -12.36 -15.26
C LYS A 77 -1.87 -11.60 -14.95
N GLU A 78 -1.54 -10.57 -15.72
CA GLU A 78 -0.34 -9.75 -15.51
C GLU A 78 -0.47 -8.88 -14.28
N LEU A 79 -1.67 -8.34 -14.01
CA LEU A 79 -1.95 -7.66 -12.74
C LEU A 79 -1.73 -8.59 -11.55
N ARG A 80 -2.32 -9.80 -11.56
CA ARG A 80 -2.18 -10.75 -10.45
C ARG A 80 -0.73 -11.19 -10.24
N LYS A 81 0.03 -11.44 -11.32
CA LYS A 81 1.46 -11.73 -11.24
C LYS A 81 2.24 -10.56 -10.65
N SER A 82 1.95 -9.34 -11.09
CA SER A 82 2.58 -8.12 -10.59
C SER A 82 2.30 -7.92 -9.10
N VAL A 83 1.06 -8.09 -8.66
CA VAL A 83 0.68 -8.02 -7.25
C VAL A 83 1.38 -9.10 -6.44
N TYR A 84 1.42 -10.35 -6.93
CA TYR A 84 2.15 -11.41 -6.23
C TYR A 84 3.64 -11.08 -6.06
N ARG A 85 4.30 -10.65 -7.16
CA ARG A 85 5.73 -10.37 -7.18
C ARG A 85 6.13 -9.19 -6.29
N TYR A 86 5.33 -8.13 -6.29
CA TYR A 86 5.69 -6.86 -5.65
C TYR A 86 5.00 -6.61 -4.31
N VAL A 87 4.02 -7.43 -3.92
CA VAL A 87 3.29 -7.28 -2.64
C VAL A 87 3.34 -8.57 -1.85
N VAL A 88 2.78 -9.66 -2.38
CA VAL A 88 2.60 -10.91 -1.61
C VAL A 88 3.93 -11.58 -1.27
N LYS A 89 4.83 -11.76 -2.26
CA LYS A 89 6.13 -12.40 -2.05
C LYS A 89 7.01 -11.61 -1.07
N PRO A 90 7.19 -10.27 -1.20
CA PRO A 90 7.94 -9.50 -0.24
C PRO A 90 7.37 -9.56 1.18
N LEU A 91 6.05 -9.38 1.35
CA LEU A 91 5.42 -9.49 2.67
C LEU A 91 5.58 -10.90 3.26
N GLY A 92 5.42 -11.94 2.44
CA GLY A 92 5.64 -13.32 2.84
C GLY A 92 7.06 -13.56 3.36
N SER A 93 8.07 -12.99 2.70
CA SER A 93 9.47 -13.11 3.13
C SER A 93 9.77 -12.39 4.45
N LEU A 94 9.02 -11.34 4.80
CA LEU A 94 9.16 -10.65 6.08
C LEU A 94 8.62 -11.49 7.25
N VAL A 95 7.56 -12.25 7.02
CA VAL A 95 6.93 -13.10 8.04
C VAL A 95 7.61 -14.47 8.11
N HIS A 96 8.01 -15.00 6.96
CA HIS A 96 8.60 -16.32 6.79
C HIS A 96 9.79 -16.23 5.82
N PRO A 97 10.99 -15.91 6.31
CA PRO A 97 12.17 -15.72 5.46
C PRO A 97 12.54 -16.96 4.62
N ASN A 98 12.05 -18.14 5.00
CA ASN A 98 12.34 -19.40 4.32
C ASN A 98 11.33 -19.78 3.20
N LEU A 99 10.30 -18.97 2.94
CA LEU A 99 9.33 -19.20 1.83
C LEU A 99 9.81 -18.60 0.48
N GLY A 100 11.05 -18.10 0.43
CA GLY A 100 11.61 -17.38 -0.70
C GLY A 100 12.46 -18.18 -1.69
N GLU A 101 12.79 -19.43 -1.37
CA GLU A 101 13.54 -20.37 -2.23
C GLU A 101 12.62 -21.27 -3.05
#